data_AF-A0A938WQ23-F1
#
_entry.id   AF-A0A938WQ23-F1
#
_cell.length_a   1.000
_cell.length_b   1.000
_cell.length_c   1.000
_cell.angle_alpha   90.00
_cell.angle_beta   90.00
_cell.angle_gamma   90.00
#
_symmetry.space_group_name_H-M   'P 1'
#
loop_
_entity.id
_entity.type
_entity.pdbx_description
1 polymer ?
#
loop_
_entity_poly.entity_id
_entity_poly.type
_entity_poly.pdbx_seq_one_letter_code
_entity_poly.pdbx_strand_id
1 'polypeptide(L)'
;MEAKDIEKLVRKAKDDIEKEVRDRLPRKVGITAVNHFRQNFRDAGWRDNGLHPWKKTRRQQGGEPDAKYTPLTSRRDHLMRYLQYEQTAPGEVTVTYPCHTRPVEKRFLGINSHK
;
A
#
# COMPACT_ATOMS: atom_id res chain seq x y z
N MET A 1 0.35 2.77 -47.23
CA MET A 1 0.53 2.01 -45.97
C MET A 1 -0.22 0.72 -46.16
N GLU A 2 0.48 -0.41 -46.20
CA GLU A 2 -0.12 -1.69 -46.55
C GLU A 2 -0.87 -2.29 -45.35
N ALA A 3 -1.88 -3.12 -45.61
CA ALA A 3 -2.67 -3.76 -44.55
C ALA A 3 -1.81 -4.53 -43.53
N LYS A 4 -0.70 -5.13 -44.00
CA LYS A 4 0.27 -5.84 -43.16
C LYS A 4 1.05 -4.92 -42.21
N ASP A 5 1.27 -3.66 -42.60
CA ASP A 5 1.95 -2.69 -41.75
C ASP A 5 1.04 -2.21 -40.62
N ILE A 6 -0.24 -2.03 -40.92
CA ILE A 6 -1.28 -1.71 -39.93
C ILE A 6 -1.39 -2.84 -38.90
N GLU A 7 -1.43 -4.10 -39.34
CA GLU A 7 -1.50 -5.26 -38.44
C GLU A 7 -0.30 -5.31 -37.47
N LYS A 8 0.92 -5.06 -37.97
CA LYS A 8 2.13 -5.01 -37.13
C LYS A 8 2.06 -3.90 -36.09
N LEU A 9 1.57 -2.71 -36.47
CA LEU A 9 1.42 -1.58 -35.54
C LEU A 9 0.41 -1.90 -34.43
N VAL A 10 -0.72 -2.51 -34.78
CA VAL A 10 -1.74 -2.90 -33.79
C VAL A 10 -1.21 -3.96 -32.83
N ARG A 11 -0.50 -4.99 -33.33
CA ARG A 11 0.13 -6.02 -32.48
C ARG A 11 1.15 -5.40 -31.53
N LYS A 12 2.02 -4.53 -32.02
CA LYS A 12 3.02 -3.85 -31.19
C LYS A 12 2.36 -2.99 -30.10
N ALA A 13 1.34 -2.21 -30.45
CA ALA A 13 0.61 -1.39 -29.49
C ALA A 13 -0.06 -2.25 -28.40
N LYS A 14 -0.64 -3.40 -28.77
CA LYS A 14 -1.18 -4.37 -27.82
C LYS A 14 -0.10 -4.86 -26.84
N ASP A 15 1.03 -5.31 -27.35
CA ASP A 15 2.12 -5.84 -26.53
C ASP A 15 2.71 -4.77 -25.59
N ASP A 16 2.84 -3.53 -26.07
CA ASP A 16 3.29 -2.39 -25.27
C ASP A 16 2.29 -2.07 -24.14
N ILE A 17 0.98 -2.09 -24.42
CA ILE A 17 -0.07 -1.90 -23.40
C ILE A 17 -0.04 -3.02 -22.36
N GLU A 18 0.06 -4.28 -22.79
CA GLU A 18 0.13 -5.42 -21.88
C GLU A 18 1.34 -5.31 -20.94
N LYS A 19 2.48 -4.87 -21.46
CA LYS A 19 3.69 -4.64 -20.68
C LYS A 19 3.55 -3.48 -19.71
N GLU A 20 2.92 -2.38 -20.11
CA GLU A 20 2.66 -1.25 -19.21
C GLU A 20 1.77 -1.66 -18.03
N VAL A 21 0.65 -2.34 -18.32
CA VAL A 21 -0.34 -2.74 -17.31
C VAL A 21 0.19 -3.80 -16.36
N ARG A 22 0.94 -4.79 -16.86
CA ARG A 22 1.43 -5.89 -16.02
C ARG A 22 2.67 -5.52 -15.22
N ASP A 23 3.56 -4.69 -15.76
CA ASP A 23 4.88 -4.49 -15.16
C ASP A 23 5.11 -3.07 -14.66
N ARG A 24 4.99 -2.08 -15.55
CA ARG A 24 5.51 -0.73 -15.29
C ARG A 24 4.60 0.08 -14.40
N LEU A 25 3.29 0.07 -14.66
CA LEU A 25 2.31 0.81 -13.88
C LEU A 25 2.20 0.29 -12.43
N PRO A 26 2.04 -1.03 -12.18
CA PRO A 26 1.94 -1.53 -10.81
C PRO A 26 3.16 -1.18 -9.96
N ARG A 27 4.39 -1.28 -10.51
CA ARG A 27 5.61 -0.87 -9.78
C ARG A 27 5.57 0.60 -9.36
N LYS A 28 5.22 1.51 -10.28
CA LYS A 28 5.16 2.94 -10.00
C LYS A 28 4.07 3.26 -8.98
N VAL A 29 2.87 2.72 -9.16
CA VAL A 29 1.74 2.94 -8.26
C VAL A 29 2.05 2.38 -6.87
N GLY A 30 2.62 1.18 -6.79
CA GLY A 30 3.02 0.55 -5.53
C GLY A 30 4.03 1.38 -4.74
N ILE A 31 5.07 1.90 -5.41
CA ILE A 31 6.06 2.78 -4.77
C ILE A 31 5.39 4.08 -4.29
N THR A 32 4.57 4.70 -5.12
CA THR A 32 3.84 5.93 -4.77
C THR A 32 2.91 5.70 -3.58
N ALA A 33 2.16 4.60 -3.56
CA ALA A 33 1.25 4.26 -2.49
C ALA A 33 1.99 4.00 -1.16
N VAL A 34 3.07 3.20 -1.18
CA VAL A 34 3.91 2.98 0.01
C VAL A 34 4.48 4.30 0.53
N ASN A 35 4.98 5.15 -0.36
CA ASN A 35 5.52 6.46 0.03
C ASN A 35 4.43 7.38 0.60
N HIS A 36 3.23 7.35 0.04
CA HIS A 36 2.07 8.09 0.55
C HIS A 36 1.74 7.67 1.98
N PHE A 37 1.62 6.36 2.25
CA PHE A 37 1.37 5.86 3.60
C PHE A 37 2.51 6.18 4.56
N ARG A 38 3.78 6.07 4.13
CA ARG A 38 4.92 6.49 4.97
C ARG A 38 4.87 7.98 5.30
N GLN A 39 4.42 8.81 4.38
CA GLN A 39 4.26 10.23 4.63
C GLN A 39 3.18 10.50 5.69
N ASN A 40 2.08 9.74 5.70
CA ASN A 40 1.05 9.85 6.74
C ASN A 40 1.63 9.67 8.16
N PHE A 41 2.61 8.77 8.36
CA PHE A 41 3.29 8.61 9.65
C PHE A 41 4.13 9.82 10.04
N ARG A 42 4.84 10.42 9.08
CA ARG A 42 5.69 11.61 9.31
C ARG A 42 4.84 12.83 9.63
N ASP A 43 3.73 12.98 8.90
CA ASP A 43 2.79 14.09 9.07
C ASP A 43 1.82 13.85 10.24
N ALA A 44 1.89 12.68 10.90
CA ALA A 44 1.05 12.30 12.03
C ALA A 44 -0.46 12.34 11.72
N GLY A 45 -0.86 11.98 10.49
CA GLY A 45 -2.23 12.12 10.02
C GLY A 45 -2.49 11.55 8.63
N TRP A 46 -3.76 11.48 8.25
CA TRP A 46 -4.18 11.11 6.90
C TRP A 46 -4.05 12.31 5.97
N ARG A 47 -3.51 12.12 4.76
CA ARG A 47 -3.35 13.18 3.76
C ARG A 47 -4.48 13.25 2.71
N ASP A 48 -5.55 12.47 2.92
CA ASP A 48 -6.67 12.36 1.99
C ASP A 48 -7.48 13.67 1.96
N ASN A 49 -7.35 14.43 0.86
CA ASN A 49 -7.95 15.76 0.67
C ASN A 49 -7.56 16.82 1.73
N GLY A 50 -6.39 16.69 2.32
CA GLY A 50 -5.91 17.57 3.38
C GLY A 50 -5.24 16.79 4.50
N LEU A 51 -4.59 17.49 5.43
CA LEU A 51 -4.02 16.84 6.61
C LEU A 51 -5.10 16.68 7.68
N HIS A 52 -5.48 15.44 7.95
CA HIS A 52 -6.36 15.03 9.03
C HIS A 52 -5.52 14.38 10.15
N PRO A 53 -5.14 15.12 11.20
CA PRO A 53 -4.25 14.61 12.23
C PRO A 53 -4.85 13.41 12.96
N TRP A 54 -4.02 12.43 13.28
CA TRP A 54 -4.42 11.34 14.14
C TRP A 54 -4.64 11.82 15.58
N LYS A 55 -5.50 11.11 16.31
CA LYS A 55 -5.74 11.39 17.73
C LYS A 55 -4.42 11.29 18.49
N LYS A 56 -4.18 12.24 19.41
CA LYS A 56 -3.05 12.17 20.34
C LYS A 56 -3.14 10.90 21.16
N THR A 57 -2.00 10.23 21.33
CA THR A 57 -1.91 9.01 22.13
C THR A 57 -1.72 9.35 23.61
N ARG A 58 -2.09 8.43 24.50
CA ARG A 58 -1.82 8.56 25.95
C ARG A 58 -0.32 8.76 26.25
N ARG A 59 0.56 8.12 25.48
CA ARG A 59 2.03 8.28 25.59
C ARG A 59 2.46 9.74 25.45
N GLN A 60 1.83 10.48 24.55
CA GLN A 60 2.17 11.88 24.28
C GLN A 60 1.60 12.86 25.33
N GLN A 61 0.76 12.39 26.25
CA GLN A 61 0.23 13.20 27.34
C GLN A 61 1.11 13.16 28.60
N GLY A 62 2.10 12.24 28.64
CA GLY A 62 3.06 12.14 29.73
C GLY A 62 4.29 13.03 29.53
N GLY A 63 5.16 13.08 30.55
CA GLY A 63 6.45 13.79 30.51
C GLY A 63 7.65 12.91 30.15
N GLU A 64 7.41 11.63 29.81
CA GLU A 64 8.47 10.68 29.50
C GLU A 64 9.23 11.05 28.21
N PRO A 65 10.51 10.63 28.05
CA PRO A 65 11.30 10.92 26.85
C PRO A 65 10.65 10.48 25.54
N ASP A 66 9.76 9.49 25.59
CA ASP A 66 9.04 8.97 24.44
C ASP A 66 7.77 9.75 24.10
N ALA A 67 7.35 10.72 24.90
CA ALA A 67 6.21 11.59 24.60
C ALA A 67 6.43 12.45 23.34
N LYS A 68 7.69 12.66 22.95
CA LYS A 68 8.09 13.45 21.76
C LYS A 68 7.69 12.81 20.42
N TYR A 69 7.48 11.50 20.37
CA TYR A 69 7.15 10.82 19.11
C TYR A 69 5.68 11.03 18.73
N THR A 70 5.43 11.20 17.43
CA THR A 70 4.08 11.33 16.86
C THR A 70 3.22 10.08 17.10
N PRO A 71 1.89 10.13 16.89
CA PRO A 71 1.05 8.94 16.96
C PRO A 71 1.54 7.88 15.97
N LEU A 72 1.48 6.61 16.38
CA LEU A 72 1.94 5.44 15.61
C LEU A 72 3.43 5.42 15.23
N THR A 73 4.24 6.33 15.77
CA THR A 73 5.71 6.28 15.69
C THR A 73 6.30 6.01 17.08
N SER A 74 7.56 5.59 17.12
CA SER A 74 8.28 5.31 18.36
C SER A 74 9.78 5.54 18.13
N ARG A 75 10.62 5.20 19.11
CA ARG A 75 12.09 5.11 18.89
C ARG A 75 12.46 4.24 17.69
N ARG A 76 11.61 3.27 17.35
CA ARG A 76 11.77 2.37 16.20
C ARG A 76 10.66 2.61 15.21
N ASP A 77 11.03 2.74 13.94
CA ASP A 77 10.09 3.02 12.85
C ASP A 77 9.54 1.74 12.20
N HIS A 78 9.40 0.64 12.95
CA HIS A 78 9.04 -0.65 12.37
C HIS A 78 7.72 -0.57 11.58
N LEU A 79 6.67 0.00 12.17
CA LEU A 79 5.35 0.11 11.55
C LEU A 79 5.38 0.84 10.19
N MET A 80 6.07 1.97 10.12
CA MET A 80 6.23 2.75 8.89
C MET A 80 7.19 2.07 7.89
N ARG A 81 8.30 1.52 8.39
CA ARG A 81 9.40 1.01 7.58
C ARG A 81 9.03 -0.28 6.86
N TYR A 82 8.29 -1.18 7.50
CA TYR A 82 7.92 -2.47 6.91
C TYR A 82 6.79 -2.39 5.89
N LEU A 83 6.14 -1.23 5.69
CA LEU A 83 5.18 -1.06 4.59
C LEU A 83 5.80 -1.48 3.25
N GLN A 84 5.11 -2.37 2.57
CA GLN A 84 5.48 -2.96 1.29
C GLN A 84 4.26 -2.96 0.37
N TYR A 85 4.48 -3.20 -0.91
CA TYR A 85 3.40 -3.45 -1.86
C TYR A 85 3.65 -4.77 -2.56
N GLU A 86 2.55 -5.45 -2.90
CA GLU A 86 2.54 -6.66 -3.69
C GLU A 86 1.65 -6.44 -4.91
N GLN A 87 2.08 -6.99 -6.05
CA GLN A 87 1.27 -7.00 -7.26
C GLN A 87 0.33 -8.20 -7.17
N THR A 88 -0.93 -7.94 -6.84
CA THR A 88 -1.94 -9.00 -6.62
C THR A 88 -2.61 -9.44 -7.91
N ALA A 89 -2.76 -8.53 -8.88
CA ALA A 89 -3.33 -8.79 -10.20
C ALA A 89 -2.79 -7.80 -11.25
N PRO A 90 -2.97 -8.05 -12.55
CA PRO A 90 -2.61 -7.08 -13.59
C PRO A 90 -3.26 -5.72 -13.37
N GLY A 91 -2.46 -4.66 -13.26
CA GLY A 91 -2.94 -3.30 -12.98
C GLY A 91 -3.34 -3.04 -11.53
N GLU A 92 -3.19 -4.00 -10.62
CA GLU A 92 -3.58 -3.88 -9.22
C GLU A 92 -2.36 -3.97 -8.29
N VAL A 93 -2.37 -3.16 -7.23
CA VAL A 93 -1.40 -3.26 -6.14
C VAL A 93 -2.09 -3.23 -4.80
N THR A 94 -1.66 -4.11 -3.91
CA THR A 94 -2.08 -4.10 -2.51
C THR A 94 -0.91 -3.66 -1.65
N VAL A 95 -1.12 -2.64 -0.83
CA VAL A 95 -0.14 -2.21 0.18
C VAL A 95 -0.36 -3.02 1.45
N THR A 96 0.67 -3.72 1.88
CA THR A 96 0.64 -4.59 3.05
C THR A 96 1.66 -4.13 4.09
N TYR A 97 1.32 -4.35 5.36
CA TYR A 97 2.30 -4.39 6.43
C TYR A 97 2.51 -5.86 6.80
N PRO A 98 3.63 -6.48 6.41
CA PRO A 98 3.94 -7.84 6.82
C PRO A 98 4.27 -7.83 8.31
N CYS A 99 3.24 -7.90 9.16
CA CYS A 99 3.45 -8.24 10.55
C CYS A 99 3.76 -9.75 10.61
N HIS A 100 4.87 -10.11 11.23
CA HIS A 100 5.21 -11.49 11.54
C HIS A 100 4.30 -11.98 12.69
N THR A 101 2.99 -11.91 12.53
CA THR A 101 2.10 -12.74 13.35
C THR A 101 2.12 -14.12 12.73
N ARG A 102 2.51 -15.12 13.55
CA ARG A 102 2.39 -16.54 13.21
C ARG A 102 1.04 -16.78 12.51
N PRO A 103 0.97 -17.60 11.45
CA PRO A 103 -0.29 -17.88 10.79
C PRO A 103 -1.27 -18.37 11.85
N VAL A 104 -2.25 -17.55 12.19
CA VAL A 104 -3.41 -18.01 12.94
C VAL A 104 -4.10 -18.93 11.95
N GLU A 105 -3.96 -20.23 12.19
CA GLU A 105 -4.65 -21.30 11.48
C GLU A 105 -6.07 -20.81 11.24
N LYS A 106 -6.46 -20.64 9.96
CA LYS A 106 -7.82 -20.29 9.57
C LYS A 106 -8.71 -21.47 9.93
N ARG A 107 -9.00 -21.64 11.22
CA ARG A 107 -10.00 -22.55 11.72
C ARG A 107 -11.33 -21.92 11.31
N PHE A 108 -11.80 -22.36 10.14
CA PHE A 108 -13.12 -22.06 9.59
C PHE A 108 -14.16 -22.26 10.69
N LEU A 109 -14.56 -21.17 11.34
CA LEU A 109 -15.86 -21.11 11.98
C LEU A 109 -16.82 -20.71 10.88
N GLY A 110 -17.43 -21.72 10.25
CA GLY A 110 -18.58 -21.55 9.40
C GLY A 110 -19.68 -20.87 10.22
N ILE A 111 -19.87 -19.59 9.97
CA ILE A 111 -21.09 -18.90 10.38
C ILE A 111 -22.05 -19.04 9.20
N ASN A 112 -22.97 -19.96 9.37
CA ASN A 112 -24.11 -20.20 8.50
C ASN A 112 -24.84 -18.90 8.18
N SER A 113 -25.07 -18.63 6.89
CA SER A 113 -26.15 -17.76 6.44
C SER A 113 -27.09 -18.58 5.57
N HIS A 114 -28.37 -18.59 5.96
CA HIS A 114 -29.57 -19.08 5.26
C HIS A 114 -29.88 -20.59 5.32
N LYS A 115 -30.80 -20.96 6.21
CA LYS A 115 -32.23 -21.10 5.91
C LYS A 115 -33.07 -20.83 7.15
#